data_AF-A0A7V5SBC2-F1
#
_entry.id   AF-A0A7V5SBC2-F1
#
_cell.length_a   1.000
_cell.length_b   1.000
_cell.length_c   1.000
_cell.angle_alpha   90.00
_cell.angle_beta   90.00
_cell.angle_gamma   90.00
#
_symmetry.space_group_name_H-M   'P 1'
#
loop_
_entity.id
_entity.type
_entity.pdbx_description
1 polymer ?
#
loop_
_entity_poly.entity_id
_entity_poly.type
_entity_poly.pdbx_seq_one_letter_code
_entity_poly.pdbx_strand_id
1 'polypeptide(L)'
;MRWLAGLYLLSSLTWAWGFWAHRRINRMAVFCLPETLFAFYRPHIEYLTCQATKPDERRMAFSWEPPRHYIDLDRYPPELPRQWHDAVALLTEDTLNAHGILPWHLERTFWELVEAFREQNTPRILKLSAEIGHYLGDAHVPLHTTANYNGQLTGQHGVHALWESFLPEYFGEGYDYWVGQAQVWRSVRDTIWQIIYESHQLVESVLAAEREATRRVTEARKYTYRVRGNQTIRTYSEAFLRAYHSLIEDMVEKRLRRAIYRLASLWLTAWHVAGRPSLSPEVDSLPQEPMPDSVHVDPRCGEATYGSLWGPPHLLGRYCLHKNQMGSLPLCIMMEWFASPYYRLLYAHRDDAEAERFVKSLLGFVSLPTPAYVLDAGCGEGRYSRALAKAGLVVDAVDVAVSYPNLPEGVRFFQQDLRTWEPDRRYHLIGSFFTSLGLGMQRWDEVKQLVRRLSSWLLPQGWLVIDYLNIYKRNPLAEEERIIGNTRFIIKRWQDSFMLYKQITVYPANNGMEPQTYEERVLKLTEGDLYQLAERAGLEVKATWGDYDGQPFHPTESPRVILLAQKPVS
;
A
#
# COMPACT_ATOMS: atom_id res chain seq x y z
N MET A 1 38.22 1.49 -37.18
CA MET A 1 36.84 1.97 -37.01
C MET A 1 35.88 0.80 -37.17
N ARG A 2 35.45 0.19 -36.05
CA ARG A 2 34.41 -0.84 -36.05
C ARG A 2 33.24 -0.29 -35.24
N TRP A 3 32.12 -0.06 -35.92
CA TRP A 3 30.85 0.33 -35.30
C TRP A 3 30.27 -0.90 -34.59
N LEU A 4 30.27 -0.88 -33.25
CA LEU A 4 29.44 -1.78 -32.46
C LEU A 4 28.07 -1.12 -32.32
N ALA A 5 27.08 -1.64 -33.04
CA ALA A 5 25.68 -1.37 -32.80
C ALA A 5 25.27 -2.06 -31.49
N GLY A 6 25.26 -1.31 -30.39
CA GLY A 6 24.68 -1.77 -29.13
C GLY A 6 23.16 -1.82 -29.25
N LEU A 7 22.58 -3.01 -29.16
CA LEU A 7 21.15 -3.20 -28.89
C LEU A 7 20.86 -2.59 -27.51
N TYR A 8 20.24 -1.41 -27.48
CA TYR A 8 19.56 -0.92 -26.29
C TYR A 8 18.20 -1.63 -26.18
N LEU A 9 18.19 -2.79 -25.52
CA LEU A 9 16.96 -3.35 -24.94
C LEU A 9 16.65 -2.53 -23.68
N LEU A 10 16.01 -1.38 -23.87
CA LEU A 10 15.30 -0.68 -22.82
C LEU A 10 14.10 -1.55 -22.42
N SER A 11 14.29 -2.35 -21.37
CA SER A 11 13.22 -3.04 -20.64
C SER A 11 12.22 -2.00 -20.17
N SER A 12 11.12 -1.88 -20.90
CA SER A 12 10.00 -1.00 -20.58
C SER A 12 9.25 -1.58 -19.39
N LEU A 13 9.16 -0.80 -18.32
CA LEU A 13 8.44 -1.13 -17.09
C LEU A 13 6.94 -1.19 -17.42
N THR A 14 6.36 -2.39 -17.52
CA THR A 14 4.96 -2.64 -17.88
C THR A 14 4.06 -2.80 -16.66
N TRP A 15 3.84 -1.73 -15.90
CA TRP A 15 2.98 -1.69 -14.69
C TRP A 15 1.59 -2.25 -15.01
N ALA A 16 1.13 -3.27 -14.28
CA ALA A 16 -0.18 -3.86 -14.50
C ALA A 16 -1.31 -2.99 -13.94
N TRP A 17 -2.56 -3.50 -13.83
CA TRP A 17 -3.72 -2.70 -13.39
C TRP A 17 -3.31 -1.80 -12.23
N GLY A 18 -3.56 -0.48 -12.33
CA GLY A 18 -3.06 0.45 -11.32
C GLY A 18 -3.45 -0.04 -9.91
N PHE A 19 -2.58 0.17 -8.91
CA PHE A 19 -2.75 -0.40 -7.57
C PHE A 19 -4.17 -0.27 -6.99
N TRP A 20 -4.86 0.81 -7.34
CA TRP A 20 -6.25 1.05 -6.98
C TRP A 20 -7.21 -0.07 -7.45
N ALA A 21 -7.09 -0.54 -8.70
CA ALA A 21 -8.02 -1.49 -9.29
C ALA A 21 -7.85 -2.90 -8.71
N HIS A 22 -6.62 -3.40 -8.58
CA HIS A 22 -6.37 -4.71 -7.93
C HIS A 22 -6.87 -4.76 -6.48
N ARG A 23 -6.64 -3.68 -5.72
CA ARG A 23 -7.17 -3.49 -4.37
C ARG A 23 -8.68 -3.57 -4.36
N ARG A 24 -9.32 -2.83 -5.27
CA ARG A 24 -10.79 -2.79 -5.38
C ARG A 24 -11.37 -4.16 -5.77
N ILE A 25 -10.78 -4.87 -6.75
CA ILE A 25 -11.24 -6.22 -7.13
C ILE A 25 -11.22 -7.16 -5.92
N ASN A 26 -10.07 -7.28 -5.26
CA ASN A 26 -9.88 -8.21 -4.14
C ASN A 26 -10.83 -7.88 -2.98
N ARG A 27 -10.95 -6.60 -2.65
CA ARG A 27 -11.87 -6.14 -1.60
C ARG A 27 -13.32 -6.51 -1.92
N MET A 28 -13.77 -6.21 -3.14
CA MET A 28 -15.17 -6.39 -3.54
C MET A 28 -15.52 -7.88 -3.71
N ALA A 29 -14.57 -8.71 -4.17
CA ALA A 29 -14.80 -10.14 -4.38
C ALA A 29 -15.21 -10.87 -3.10
N VAL A 30 -14.76 -10.43 -1.93
CA VAL A 30 -15.16 -11.03 -0.65
C VAL A 30 -16.68 -10.95 -0.44
N PHE A 31 -17.32 -9.84 -0.82
CA PHE A 31 -18.76 -9.63 -0.62
C PHE A 31 -19.64 -10.47 -1.56
N CYS A 32 -19.05 -11.11 -2.57
CA CYS A 32 -19.74 -12.02 -3.49
C CYS A 32 -19.73 -13.47 -3.01
N LEU A 33 -19.03 -13.79 -1.92
CA LEU A 33 -18.87 -15.15 -1.42
C LEU A 33 -20.09 -15.62 -0.62
N PRO A 34 -20.39 -16.94 -0.62
CA PRO A 34 -21.40 -17.50 0.28
C PRO A 34 -20.98 -17.34 1.74
N GLU A 35 -21.95 -17.40 2.65
CA GLU A 35 -21.78 -17.11 4.09
C GLU A 35 -20.56 -17.76 4.73
N THR A 36 -20.31 -19.04 4.42
CA THR A 36 -19.17 -19.80 4.98
C THR A 36 -17.81 -19.21 4.59
N LEU A 37 -17.61 -18.94 3.30
CA LEU A 37 -16.37 -18.35 2.81
C LEU A 37 -16.28 -16.86 3.14
N PHE A 38 -17.41 -16.15 3.13
CA PHE A 38 -17.47 -14.77 3.57
C PHE A 38 -17.00 -14.63 5.02
N ALA A 39 -17.47 -15.49 5.93
CA ALA A 39 -17.05 -15.48 7.33
C ALA A 39 -15.53 -15.72 7.50
N PHE A 40 -14.94 -16.57 6.64
CA PHE A 40 -13.51 -16.82 6.62
C PHE A 40 -12.70 -15.62 6.10
N TYR A 41 -13.07 -15.04 4.96
CA TYR A 41 -12.29 -13.97 4.32
C TYR A 41 -12.56 -12.57 4.88
N ARG A 42 -13.75 -12.30 5.42
CA ARG A 42 -14.16 -10.96 5.91
C ARG A 42 -13.17 -10.34 6.91
N PRO A 43 -12.67 -11.06 7.94
CA PRO A 43 -11.69 -10.51 8.89
C PRO A 43 -10.39 -10.06 8.23
N HIS A 44 -10.08 -10.63 7.05
CA HIS A 44 -8.83 -10.46 6.32
C HIS A 44 -8.96 -9.58 5.07
N ILE A 45 -10.09 -8.89 4.88
CA ILE A 45 -10.35 -8.04 3.69
C ILE A 45 -9.21 -7.06 3.44
N GLU A 46 -8.71 -6.39 4.48
CA GLU A 46 -7.61 -5.43 4.31
C GLU A 46 -6.30 -6.10 3.94
N TYR A 47 -6.03 -7.32 4.45
CA TYR A 47 -4.87 -8.09 4.04
C TYR A 47 -4.96 -8.44 2.55
N LEU A 48 -6.08 -9.01 2.10
CA LEU A 48 -6.30 -9.32 0.69
C LEU A 48 -6.18 -8.08 -0.20
N THR A 49 -6.74 -6.95 0.25
CA THR A 49 -6.66 -5.67 -0.44
C THR A 49 -5.21 -5.23 -0.59
N CYS A 50 -4.43 -5.17 0.50
CA CYS A 50 -3.04 -4.74 0.45
C CYS A 50 -2.12 -5.70 -0.31
N GLN A 51 -2.32 -7.00 -0.17
CA GLN A 51 -1.48 -8.00 -0.84
C GLN A 51 -1.76 -8.12 -2.33
N ALA A 52 -2.91 -7.64 -2.81
CA ALA A 52 -3.27 -7.64 -4.22
C ALA A 52 -2.31 -6.84 -5.14
N THR A 53 -1.42 -6.01 -4.59
CA THR A 53 -0.43 -5.24 -5.37
C THR A 53 0.98 -5.81 -5.30
N LYS A 54 1.22 -6.84 -4.47
CA LYS A 54 2.57 -7.41 -4.28
C LYS A 54 3.20 -8.01 -5.53
N PRO A 55 2.45 -8.69 -6.42
CA PRO A 55 3.02 -9.14 -7.69
C PRO A 55 3.67 -8.00 -8.50
N ASP A 56 2.99 -6.86 -8.60
CA ASP A 56 3.56 -5.69 -9.27
C ASP A 56 4.73 -5.06 -8.50
N GLU A 57 4.69 -5.04 -7.17
CA GLU A 57 5.79 -4.48 -6.36
C GLU A 57 7.07 -5.30 -6.51
N ARG A 58 6.97 -6.63 -6.65
CA ARG A 58 8.12 -7.54 -6.68
C ARG A 58 8.72 -7.77 -8.07
N ARG A 59 8.05 -7.30 -9.14
CA ARG A 59 8.55 -7.38 -10.53
C ARG A 59 9.96 -6.83 -10.74
N MET A 60 10.34 -5.83 -9.93
CA MET A 60 11.66 -5.18 -10.02
C MET A 60 12.72 -5.95 -9.22
N ALA A 61 12.28 -6.74 -8.24
CA ALA A 61 13.15 -7.55 -7.41
C ALA A 61 13.43 -8.92 -8.06
N PHE A 62 12.49 -9.45 -8.86
CA PHE A 62 12.58 -10.81 -9.38
C PHE A 62 12.31 -10.87 -10.89
N SER A 63 13.29 -11.36 -11.66
CA SER A 63 13.20 -11.50 -13.13
C SER A 63 12.12 -12.48 -13.60
N TRP A 64 11.72 -13.43 -12.74
CA TRP A 64 10.68 -14.42 -13.04
C TRP A 64 9.25 -13.91 -12.86
N GLU A 65 9.06 -12.74 -12.27
CA GLU A 65 7.73 -12.20 -11.99
C GLU A 65 7.09 -11.48 -13.20
N PRO A 66 7.78 -10.56 -13.91
CA PRO A 66 7.21 -9.83 -15.03
C PRO A 66 6.41 -10.67 -16.05
N PRO A 67 6.87 -11.84 -16.53
CA PRO A 67 6.12 -12.60 -17.53
C PRO A 67 4.80 -13.17 -17.03
N ARG A 68 4.53 -13.16 -15.72
CA ARG A 68 3.28 -13.68 -15.14
C ARG A 68 2.10 -12.72 -15.25
N HIS A 69 2.33 -11.48 -15.65
CA HIS A 69 1.30 -10.43 -15.71
C HIS A 69 0.63 -10.31 -17.08
N TYR A 70 1.20 -10.90 -18.13
CA TYR A 70 0.70 -10.70 -19.49
C TYR A 70 0.80 -11.97 -20.34
N ILE A 71 0.21 -11.90 -21.53
CA ILE A 71 0.39 -12.85 -22.61
C ILE A 71 0.27 -12.13 -23.96
N ASP A 72 1.36 -12.01 -24.71
CA ASP A 72 1.35 -11.35 -26.02
C ASP A 72 0.77 -12.29 -27.10
N LEU A 73 -0.55 -12.41 -27.18
CA LEU A 73 -1.22 -13.34 -28.11
C LEU A 73 -0.87 -13.09 -29.58
N ASP A 74 -0.56 -11.85 -29.93
CA ASP A 74 -0.09 -11.43 -31.26
C ASP A 74 1.35 -11.88 -31.60
N ARG A 75 2.08 -12.44 -30.62
CA ARG A 75 3.40 -13.07 -30.81
C ARG A 75 3.33 -14.60 -30.86
N TYR A 76 2.19 -15.18 -30.51
CA TYR A 76 1.98 -16.62 -30.49
C TYR A 76 1.31 -17.15 -31.76
N PRO A 77 1.51 -18.44 -32.11
CA PRO A 77 0.73 -19.07 -33.17
C PRO A 77 -0.77 -19.08 -32.80
N PRO A 78 -1.68 -19.04 -33.78
CA PRO A 78 -3.13 -19.05 -33.52
C PRO A 78 -3.61 -20.22 -32.66
N GLU A 79 -2.99 -21.39 -32.83
CA GLU A 79 -3.25 -22.59 -32.04
C GLU A 79 -2.23 -22.72 -30.91
N LEU A 80 -2.41 -21.92 -29.86
CA LEU A 80 -1.59 -21.98 -28.66
C LEU A 80 -2.09 -23.09 -27.72
N PRO A 81 -1.26 -24.08 -27.34
CA PRO A 81 -1.68 -25.12 -26.43
C PRO A 81 -2.04 -24.57 -25.04
N ARG A 82 -3.21 -24.97 -24.54
CA ARG A 82 -3.71 -24.50 -23.24
C ARG A 82 -3.03 -25.16 -22.04
N GLN A 83 -2.40 -26.31 -22.25
CA GLN A 83 -1.60 -26.99 -21.24
C GLN A 83 -0.16 -26.50 -21.31
N TRP A 84 0.45 -26.28 -20.15
CA TRP A 84 1.82 -25.80 -20.08
C TRP A 84 2.81 -26.75 -20.75
N HIS A 85 2.70 -28.06 -20.50
CA HIS A 85 3.62 -29.05 -21.06
C HIS A 85 3.58 -29.08 -22.61
N ASP A 86 2.38 -29.03 -23.19
CA ASP A 86 2.19 -28.97 -24.65
C ASP A 86 2.73 -27.64 -25.22
N ALA A 87 2.54 -26.53 -24.51
CA ALA A 87 3.04 -25.21 -24.92
C ALA A 87 4.57 -25.17 -24.89
N VAL A 88 5.21 -25.74 -23.86
CA VAL A 88 6.68 -25.85 -23.77
C VAL A 88 7.22 -26.74 -24.87
N ALA A 89 6.55 -27.86 -25.17
CA ALA A 89 6.95 -28.75 -26.26
C ALA A 89 6.90 -28.05 -27.64
N LEU A 90 5.95 -27.13 -27.83
CA LEU A 90 5.79 -26.39 -29.08
C LEU A 90 6.75 -25.19 -29.20
N LEU A 91 6.95 -24.43 -28.12
CA LEU A 91 7.56 -23.09 -28.18
C LEU A 91 8.82 -22.92 -27.33
N THR A 92 9.15 -23.86 -26.43
CA THR A 92 10.16 -23.74 -25.36
C THR A 92 9.75 -22.80 -24.21
N GLU A 93 10.27 -23.07 -23.02
CA GLU A 93 10.01 -22.27 -21.82
C GLU A 93 10.55 -20.84 -21.92
N ASP A 94 11.70 -20.65 -22.58
CA ASP A 94 12.30 -19.32 -22.77
C ASP A 94 11.42 -18.40 -23.63
N THR A 95 10.86 -18.94 -24.73
CA THR A 95 9.95 -18.17 -25.59
C THR A 95 8.63 -17.85 -24.88
N LEU A 96 8.10 -18.80 -24.09
CA LEU A 96 6.90 -18.57 -23.29
C LEU A 96 7.13 -17.46 -22.26
N ASN A 97 8.26 -17.48 -21.55
CA ASN A 97 8.61 -16.41 -20.61
C ASN A 97 8.87 -15.08 -21.33
N ALA A 98 9.43 -15.06 -22.54
CA ALA A 98 9.64 -13.81 -23.28
C ALA A 98 8.32 -13.13 -23.69
N HIS A 99 7.27 -13.92 -23.95
CA HIS A 99 5.98 -13.44 -24.47
C HIS A 99 4.83 -13.56 -23.47
N GLY A 100 5.16 -13.78 -22.19
CA GLY A 100 4.20 -13.81 -21.11
C GLY A 100 3.47 -15.15 -20.96
N ILE A 101 3.23 -15.51 -19.70
CA ILE A 101 2.73 -16.82 -19.25
C ILE A 101 1.48 -16.74 -18.36
N LEU A 102 0.83 -15.59 -18.30
CA LEU A 102 -0.29 -15.29 -17.41
C LEU A 102 -1.35 -16.43 -17.28
N PRO A 103 -1.93 -17.00 -18.36
CA PRO A 103 -2.98 -18.00 -18.21
C PRO A 103 -2.49 -19.30 -17.55
N TRP A 104 -1.26 -19.73 -17.83
CA TRP A 104 -0.69 -20.92 -17.19
C TRP A 104 -0.32 -20.66 -15.73
N HIS A 105 0.18 -19.45 -15.43
CA HIS A 105 0.46 -19.04 -14.05
C HIS A 105 -0.82 -18.97 -13.20
N LEU A 106 -1.92 -18.45 -13.77
CA LEU A 106 -3.24 -18.46 -13.14
C LEU A 106 -3.72 -19.88 -12.83
N GLU A 107 -3.62 -20.80 -13.78
CA GLU A 107 -4.02 -22.18 -13.57
C GLU A 107 -3.17 -22.86 -12.49
N ARG A 108 -1.85 -22.66 -12.51
CA ARG A 108 -0.94 -23.18 -11.48
C ARG A 108 -1.29 -22.64 -10.09
N THR A 109 -1.42 -21.32 -9.97
CA THR A 109 -1.73 -20.65 -8.69
C THR A 109 -3.10 -21.11 -8.16
N PHE A 110 -4.06 -21.39 -9.04
CA PHE A 110 -5.35 -21.97 -8.65
C PHE A 110 -5.18 -23.33 -7.96
N TRP A 111 -4.37 -24.22 -8.54
CA TRP A 111 -4.13 -25.54 -7.94
C TRP A 111 -3.34 -25.44 -6.63
N GLU A 112 -2.39 -24.51 -6.52
CA GLU A 112 -1.71 -24.22 -5.26
C GLU A 112 -2.69 -23.73 -4.19
N LEU A 113 -3.69 -22.92 -4.57
CA LEU A 113 -4.75 -22.46 -3.67
C LEU A 113 -5.68 -23.61 -3.25
N VAL A 114 -6.03 -24.52 -4.16
CA VAL A 114 -6.79 -25.75 -3.84
C VAL A 114 -6.05 -26.57 -2.77
N GLU A 115 -4.75 -26.79 -2.94
CA GLU A 115 -3.94 -27.51 -1.93
C GLU A 115 -3.90 -26.77 -0.59
N ALA A 116 -3.74 -25.44 -0.61
CA ALA A 116 -3.78 -24.65 0.62
C ALA A 116 -5.11 -24.80 1.37
N PHE A 117 -6.24 -24.87 0.64
CA PHE A 117 -7.54 -25.18 1.23
C PHE A 117 -7.59 -26.60 1.79
N ARG A 118 -7.11 -27.62 1.07
CA ARG A 118 -7.07 -29.02 1.54
C ARG A 118 -6.28 -29.16 2.84
N GLU A 119 -5.15 -28.46 2.92
CA GLU A 119 -4.28 -28.38 4.09
C GLU A 119 -4.87 -27.52 5.24
N GLN A 120 -5.96 -26.78 4.98
CA GLN A 120 -6.53 -25.78 5.90
C GLN A 120 -5.50 -24.76 6.38
N ASN A 121 -4.52 -24.43 5.53
CA ASN A 121 -3.44 -23.52 5.84
C ASN A 121 -3.89 -22.08 5.61
N THR A 122 -4.53 -21.47 6.62
CA THR A 122 -5.10 -20.11 6.52
C THR A 122 -4.11 -19.06 6.02
N PRO A 123 -2.87 -18.96 6.53
CA PRO A 123 -1.88 -18.02 5.99
C PRO A 123 -1.64 -18.22 4.49
N ARG A 124 -1.45 -19.47 4.04
CA ARG A 124 -1.20 -19.79 2.63
C ARG A 124 -2.43 -19.50 1.75
N ILE A 125 -3.63 -19.82 2.23
CA ILE A 125 -4.89 -19.50 1.54
C ILE A 125 -4.99 -17.99 1.32
N LEU A 126 -4.78 -17.18 2.35
CA LEU A 126 -4.91 -15.72 2.26
C LEU A 126 -3.89 -15.12 1.28
N LYS A 127 -2.62 -15.55 1.35
CA LYS A 127 -1.58 -15.07 0.43
C LYS A 127 -1.92 -15.42 -1.02
N LEU A 128 -2.17 -16.69 -1.31
CA LEU A 128 -2.49 -17.14 -2.66
C LEU A 128 -3.78 -16.52 -3.19
N SER A 129 -4.78 -16.30 -2.33
CA SER A 129 -6.04 -15.66 -2.72
C SER A 129 -5.85 -14.21 -3.16
N ALA A 130 -4.99 -13.45 -2.46
CA ALA A 130 -4.68 -12.07 -2.83
C ALA A 130 -3.89 -11.99 -4.14
N GLU A 131 -2.86 -12.83 -4.27
CA GLU A 131 -1.97 -12.82 -5.44
C GLU A 131 -2.67 -13.36 -6.69
N ILE A 132 -3.48 -14.42 -6.59
CA ILE A 132 -4.27 -14.87 -7.74
C ILE A 132 -5.30 -13.82 -8.17
N GLY A 133 -5.78 -12.99 -7.22
CA GLY A 133 -6.63 -11.85 -7.50
C GLY A 133 -5.93 -10.75 -8.30
N HIS A 134 -4.62 -10.59 -8.14
CA HIS A 134 -3.82 -9.70 -8.98
C HIS A 134 -3.79 -10.20 -10.43
N TYR A 135 -3.28 -11.41 -10.66
CA TYR A 135 -3.14 -11.99 -11.99
C TYR A 135 -4.49 -12.12 -12.71
N LEU A 136 -5.58 -12.42 -11.98
CA LEU A 136 -6.90 -12.47 -12.60
C LEU A 136 -7.39 -11.07 -13.00
N GLY A 137 -7.02 -10.04 -12.24
CA GLY A 137 -7.21 -8.64 -12.62
C GLY A 137 -6.48 -8.31 -13.92
N ASP A 138 -5.21 -8.72 -14.04
CA ASP A 138 -4.42 -8.52 -15.26
C ASP A 138 -5.02 -9.25 -16.47
N ALA A 139 -5.54 -10.46 -16.26
CA ALA A 139 -6.25 -11.17 -17.31
C ALA A 139 -7.48 -10.41 -17.80
N HIS A 140 -8.04 -9.48 -17.00
CA HIS A 140 -9.15 -8.64 -17.40
C HIS A 140 -8.77 -7.37 -18.16
N VAL A 141 -7.49 -7.05 -18.28
CA VAL A 141 -7.05 -5.93 -19.10
C VAL A 141 -6.88 -6.34 -20.56
N PRO A 142 -7.46 -5.61 -21.53
CA PRO A 142 -7.16 -5.86 -22.94
C PRO A 142 -5.66 -5.73 -23.26
N LEU A 143 -5.00 -4.71 -22.71
CA LEU A 143 -3.62 -4.36 -23.07
C LEU A 143 -2.57 -5.34 -22.55
N HIS A 144 -2.90 -6.19 -21.57
CA HIS A 144 -2.03 -7.30 -21.10
C HIS A 144 -2.08 -8.53 -22.02
N THR A 145 -2.77 -8.44 -23.15
CA THR A 145 -2.90 -9.55 -24.10
C THR A 145 -2.22 -9.31 -25.45
N THR A 146 -1.41 -8.25 -25.59
CA THR A 146 -0.80 -7.83 -26.86
C THR A 146 0.58 -7.21 -26.65
N ALA A 147 1.50 -7.47 -27.58
CA ALA A 147 2.79 -6.82 -27.67
C ALA A 147 2.69 -5.31 -27.97
N ASN A 148 1.51 -4.77 -28.30
CA ASN A 148 1.22 -3.33 -28.42
C ASN A 148 0.60 -2.74 -27.14
N TYR A 149 0.92 -3.31 -25.98
CA TYR A 149 0.31 -3.00 -24.68
C TYR A 149 0.27 -1.50 -24.30
N ASN A 150 1.22 -0.68 -24.77
CA ASN A 150 1.29 0.75 -24.49
C ASN A 150 1.12 1.61 -25.75
N GLY A 151 0.54 1.05 -26.82
CA GLY A 151 0.33 1.76 -28.08
C GLY A 151 1.64 2.08 -28.83
N GLN A 152 2.75 1.47 -28.45
CA GLN A 152 4.09 1.75 -28.98
C GLN A 152 4.25 1.42 -30.46
N LEU A 153 3.46 0.48 -30.98
CA LEU A 153 3.50 0.07 -32.39
C LEU A 153 2.54 0.91 -33.26
N THR A 154 1.62 1.65 -32.64
CA THR A 154 0.54 2.36 -33.35
C THR A 154 0.48 3.86 -33.05
N GLY A 155 1.37 4.37 -32.20
CA GLY A 155 1.53 5.80 -31.91
C GLY A 155 0.75 6.33 -30.70
N GLN A 156 0.10 5.48 -29.90
CA GLN A 156 -0.69 5.86 -28.71
C GLN A 156 0.09 5.66 -27.39
N HIS A 157 1.35 6.07 -27.35
CA HIS A 157 2.21 5.91 -26.17
C HIS A 157 1.54 6.46 -24.90
N GLY A 158 1.36 5.61 -23.89
CA GLY A 158 0.72 5.94 -22.62
C GLY A 158 -0.69 5.37 -22.44
N VAL A 159 -1.28 4.76 -23.49
CA VAL A 159 -2.63 4.18 -23.43
C VAL A 159 -2.79 3.10 -22.36
N HIS A 160 -1.69 2.42 -21.98
CA HIS A 160 -1.68 1.46 -20.88
C HIS A 160 -2.07 2.12 -19.56
N ALA A 161 -1.30 3.13 -19.15
CA ALA A 161 -1.56 3.87 -17.92
C ALA A 161 -2.90 4.61 -17.98
N LEU A 162 -3.31 5.11 -19.16
CA LEU A 162 -4.62 5.72 -19.38
C LEU A 162 -5.75 4.77 -18.96
N TRP A 163 -5.73 3.55 -19.50
CA TRP A 163 -6.78 2.57 -19.28
C TRP A 163 -6.75 2.03 -17.84
N GLU A 164 -5.55 1.75 -17.32
CA GLU A 164 -5.35 0.97 -16.09
C GLU A 164 -5.27 1.78 -14.81
N SER A 165 -4.83 3.03 -14.89
CA SER A 165 -4.64 3.87 -13.69
C SER A 165 -5.52 5.11 -13.76
N PHE A 166 -5.46 5.87 -14.86
CA PHE A 166 -6.14 7.16 -14.92
C PHE A 166 -7.67 7.04 -14.91
N LEU A 167 -8.26 6.10 -15.65
CA LEU A 167 -9.72 5.93 -15.64
C LEU A 167 -10.24 5.36 -14.32
N PRO A 168 -9.69 4.26 -13.77
CA PRO A 168 -10.16 3.72 -12.50
C PRO A 168 -9.98 4.72 -11.34
N GLU A 169 -8.85 5.43 -11.27
CA GLU A 169 -8.63 6.43 -10.21
C GLU A 169 -9.56 7.66 -10.35
N TYR A 170 -9.92 8.04 -11.57
CA TYR A 170 -10.75 9.23 -11.82
C TYR A 170 -12.25 8.94 -11.70
N PHE A 171 -12.74 7.83 -12.27
CA PHE A 171 -14.16 7.50 -12.33
C PHE A 171 -14.60 6.44 -11.32
N GLY A 172 -13.65 5.72 -10.74
CA GLY A 172 -13.92 4.49 -10.01
C GLY A 172 -14.79 4.64 -8.76
N GLU A 173 -14.75 5.76 -8.06
CA GLU A 173 -15.65 5.96 -6.91
C GLU A 173 -17.13 6.06 -7.32
N GLY A 174 -17.43 6.31 -8.61
CA GLY A 174 -18.77 6.34 -9.16
C GLY A 174 -19.26 5.03 -9.79
N TYR A 175 -18.42 4.00 -9.88
CA TYR A 175 -18.79 2.71 -10.47
C TYR A 175 -19.71 1.90 -9.57
N ASP A 176 -20.58 1.09 -10.18
CA ASP A 176 -21.37 0.09 -9.47
C ASP A 176 -20.56 -1.19 -9.29
N TYR A 177 -20.37 -1.62 -8.04
CA TYR A 177 -19.63 -2.81 -7.67
C TYR A 177 -20.53 -4.01 -7.34
N TRP A 178 -21.84 -3.88 -7.47
CA TRP A 178 -22.78 -4.96 -7.18
C TRP A 178 -22.85 -5.97 -8.33
N VAL A 179 -22.17 -7.10 -8.17
CA VAL A 179 -22.04 -8.13 -9.22
C VAL A 179 -22.73 -9.46 -8.91
N GLY A 180 -23.43 -9.55 -7.77
CA GLY A 180 -24.13 -10.76 -7.35
C GLY A 180 -23.24 -11.79 -6.67
N GLN A 181 -23.77 -13.01 -6.52
CA GLN A 181 -23.13 -14.11 -5.79
C GLN A 181 -22.23 -14.96 -6.70
N ALA A 182 -21.07 -15.36 -6.16
CA ALA A 182 -20.09 -16.21 -6.83
C ALA A 182 -20.65 -17.57 -7.23
N GLN A 183 -20.12 -18.14 -8.31
CA GLN A 183 -20.51 -19.47 -8.81
C GLN A 183 -19.30 -20.37 -9.02
N VAL A 184 -19.50 -21.68 -8.85
CA VAL A 184 -18.45 -22.67 -9.10
C VAL A 184 -18.24 -22.80 -10.61
N TRP A 185 -17.00 -22.70 -11.07
CA TRP A 185 -16.65 -22.92 -12.47
C TRP A 185 -16.67 -24.40 -12.82
N ARG A 186 -17.15 -24.72 -14.03
CA ARG A 186 -17.13 -26.08 -14.57
C ARG A 186 -15.73 -26.51 -15.00
N SER A 187 -14.99 -25.60 -15.61
CA SER A 187 -13.63 -25.81 -16.08
C SER A 187 -12.81 -24.55 -15.82
N VAL A 188 -11.81 -24.66 -14.95
CA VAL A 188 -10.96 -23.53 -14.56
C VAL A 188 -10.10 -23.08 -15.72
N ARG A 189 -9.44 -24.04 -16.39
CA ARG A 189 -8.62 -23.78 -17.57
C ARG A 189 -9.41 -23.06 -18.66
N ASP A 190 -10.57 -23.60 -19.07
CA ASP A 190 -11.35 -22.99 -20.14
C ASP A 190 -11.85 -21.60 -19.77
N THR A 191 -12.21 -21.39 -18.50
CA THR A 191 -12.64 -20.07 -18.02
C THR A 191 -11.49 -19.06 -18.05
N ILE A 192 -10.27 -19.45 -17.63
CA ILE A 192 -9.06 -18.60 -17.72
C ILE A 192 -8.80 -18.19 -19.16
N TRP A 193 -8.76 -19.15 -20.09
CA TRP A 193 -8.52 -18.87 -21.50
C TRP A 193 -9.64 -18.01 -22.11
N GLN A 194 -10.90 -18.25 -21.73
CA GLN A 194 -12.02 -17.41 -22.13
C GLN A 194 -11.82 -15.96 -21.67
N ILE A 195 -11.38 -15.71 -20.43
CA ILE A 195 -11.09 -14.37 -19.92
C ILE A 195 -10.04 -13.67 -20.79
N ILE A 196 -8.95 -14.37 -21.13
CA ILE A 196 -7.87 -13.84 -21.97
C ILE A 196 -8.38 -13.48 -23.36
N TYR A 197 -9.13 -14.35 -24.02
CA TYR A 197 -9.66 -14.04 -25.36
C TYR A 197 -10.69 -12.92 -25.34
N GLU A 198 -11.55 -12.85 -24.32
CA GLU A 198 -12.47 -11.73 -24.13
C GLU A 198 -11.73 -10.40 -23.92
N SER A 199 -10.59 -10.40 -23.23
CA SER A 199 -9.72 -9.22 -23.11
C SER A 199 -9.13 -8.84 -24.46
N HIS A 200 -8.56 -9.82 -25.17
CA HIS A 200 -7.84 -9.57 -26.42
C HIS A 200 -8.73 -9.00 -27.53
N GLN A 201 -9.97 -9.47 -27.61
CA GLN A 201 -10.96 -8.93 -28.56
C GLN A 201 -11.24 -7.43 -28.38
N LEU A 202 -10.92 -6.84 -27.23
CA LEU A 202 -11.15 -5.42 -26.94
C LEU A 202 -9.94 -4.53 -27.26
N VAL A 203 -8.77 -5.11 -27.60
CA VAL A 203 -7.53 -4.35 -27.86
C VAL A 203 -7.72 -3.31 -28.96
N GLU A 204 -8.35 -3.69 -30.07
CA GLU A 204 -8.60 -2.78 -31.19
C GLU A 204 -9.52 -1.62 -30.77
N SER A 205 -10.60 -1.92 -30.03
CA SER A 205 -11.52 -0.89 -29.52
C SER A 205 -10.83 0.09 -28.57
N VAL A 206 -9.98 -0.41 -27.67
CA VAL A 206 -9.18 0.42 -26.74
C VAL A 206 -8.27 1.38 -27.50
N LEU A 207 -7.56 0.89 -28.52
CA LEU A 207 -6.63 1.69 -29.32
C LEU A 207 -7.34 2.65 -30.27
N ALA A 208 -8.46 2.24 -30.87
CA ALA A 208 -9.27 3.06 -31.75
C ALA A 208 -9.94 4.21 -31.00
N ALA A 209 -10.48 3.94 -29.80
CA ALA A 209 -11.05 4.96 -28.93
C ALA A 209 -10.01 6.01 -28.50
N GLU A 210 -8.76 5.62 -28.30
CA GLU A 210 -7.70 6.55 -27.89
C GLU A 210 -7.40 7.53 -29.02
N ARG A 211 -7.27 6.99 -30.23
CA ARG A 211 -7.05 7.76 -31.45
C ARG A 211 -8.19 8.72 -31.71
N GLU A 212 -9.42 8.27 -31.51
CA GLU A 212 -10.62 9.10 -31.69
C GLU A 212 -10.74 10.18 -30.60
N ALA A 213 -10.49 9.85 -29.33
CA ALA A 213 -10.43 10.83 -28.24
C ALA A 213 -9.38 11.92 -28.52
N THR A 214 -8.22 11.51 -29.05
CA THR A 214 -7.15 12.41 -29.47
C THR A 214 -7.59 13.34 -30.59
N ARG A 215 -8.34 12.84 -31.59
CA ARG A 215 -8.89 13.70 -32.65
C ARG A 215 -9.90 14.71 -32.12
N ARG A 216 -10.78 14.30 -31.20
CA ARG A 216 -11.82 15.16 -30.62
C ARG A 216 -11.25 16.26 -29.72
N VAL A 217 -10.28 15.92 -28.88
CA VAL A 217 -9.71 16.84 -27.89
C VAL A 217 -8.51 17.60 -28.44
N THR A 218 -7.85 17.08 -29.49
CA THR A 218 -6.56 17.51 -30.07
C THR A 218 -5.36 17.18 -29.18
N GLU A 219 -4.20 16.90 -29.81
CA GLU A 219 -2.93 16.64 -29.10
C GLU A 219 -2.55 17.77 -28.13
N ALA A 220 -2.81 19.02 -28.50
CA ALA A 220 -2.49 20.19 -27.68
C ALA A 220 -3.26 20.25 -26.35
N ARG A 221 -4.45 19.62 -26.27
CA ARG A 221 -5.31 19.63 -25.07
C ARG A 221 -5.45 18.26 -24.43
N LYS A 222 -4.84 17.22 -25.01
CA LYS A 222 -4.85 15.84 -24.53
C LYS A 222 -4.22 15.72 -23.15
N TYR A 223 -3.11 16.43 -22.96
CA TYR A 223 -2.38 16.46 -21.71
C TYR A 223 -2.59 17.78 -20.98
N THR A 224 -2.56 17.70 -19.66
CA THR A 224 -2.33 18.84 -18.78
C THR A 224 -1.13 18.54 -17.91
N TYR A 225 -0.55 19.58 -17.34
CA TYR A 225 0.59 19.46 -16.47
C TYR A 225 0.11 19.69 -15.04
N ARG A 226 0.31 18.69 -14.19
CA ARG A 226 0.08 18.83 -12.76
C ARG A 226 1.44 18.94 -12.07
N VAL A 227 1.56 19.96 -11.24
CA VAL A 227 2.72 20.13 -10.37
C VAL A 227 2.57 19.15 -9.21
N ARG A 228 3.46 18.16 -9.12
CA ARG A 228 3.54 17.23 -7.98
C ARG A 228 4.90 17.39 -7.33
N GLY A 229 5.00 18.28 -6.34
CA GLY A 229 6.28 18.77 -5.83
C GLY A 229 7.04 19.60 -6.87
N ASN A 230 8.33 19.34 -7.09
CA ASN A 230 9.16 20.07 -8.09
C ASN A 230 9.09 19.50 -9.51
N GLN A 231 8.30 18.45 -9.75
CA GLN A 231 8.16 17.85 -11.07
C GLN A 231 6.81 18.22 -11.67
N THR A 232 6.89 18.75 -12.88
CA THR A 232 5.74 18.96 -13.74
C THR A 232 5.43 17.61 -14.41
N ILE A 233 4.46 16.88 -13.85
CA ILE A 233 4.07 15.59 -14.40
C ILE A 233 3.02 15.82 -15.48
N ARG A 234 3.30 15.32 -16.68
CA ARG A 234 2.33 15.28 -17.77
C ARG A 234 1.26 14.24 -17.43
N THR A 235 0.01 14.66 -17.29
CA THR A 235 -1.16 13.81 -17.05
C THR A 235 -2.19 14.02 -18.15
N TYR A 236 -3.12 13.08 -18.32
CA TYR A 236 -4.27 13.31 -19.20
C TYR A 236 -5.17 14.41 -18.65
N SER A 237 -5.70 15.25 -19.54
CA SER A 237 -6.67 16.28 -19.18
C SER A 237 -8.02 15.65 -18.88
N GLU A 238 -8.83 16.31 -18.05
CA GLU A 238 -10.19 15.85 -17.75
C GLU A 238 -11.04 15.69 -19.03
N ALA A 239 -10.91 16.64 -19.96
CA ALA A 239 -11.61 16.58 -21.25
C ALA A 239 -11.25 15.31 -22.03
N PHE A 240 -9.97 14.93 -22.03
CA PHE A 240 -9.51 13.70 -22.67
C PHE A 240 -10.01 12.45 -21.95
N LEU A 241 -9.91 12.40 -20.62
CA LEU A 241 -10.42 11.26 -19.83
C LEU A 241 -11.91 11.03 -20.07
N ARG A 242 -12.73 12.09 -20.05
CA ARG A 242 -14.18 11.98 -20.33
C ARG A 242 -14.47 11.55 -21.77
N ALA A 243 -13.78 12.12 -22.75
CA ALA A 243 -13.95 11.74 -24.15
C ALA A 243 -13.58 10.27 -24.39
N TYR A 244 -12.46 9.83 -23.85
CA TYR A 244 -12.01 8.45 -23.96
C TYR A 244 -12.94 7.48 -23.22
N HIS A 245 -13.31 7.78 -21.97
CA HIS A 245 -14.24 6.96 -21.18
C HIS A 245 -15.59 6.76 -21.89
N SER A 246 -16.12 7.82 -22.51
CA SER A 246 -17.35 7.76 -23.30
C SER A 246 -17.20 6.89 -24.56
N LEU A 247 -16.05 6.95 -25.24
CA LEU A 247 -15.79 6.17 -26.46
C LEU A 247 -15.64 4.68 -26.22
N ILE A 248 -15.18 4.29 -25.03
CA ILE A 248 -15.09 2.87 -24.63
C ILE A 248 -16.36 2.38 -23.92
N GLU A 249 -17.44 3.16 -23.87
CA GLU A 249 -18.77 2.76 -23.35
C GLU A 249 -18.72 2.05 -21.98
N ASP A 250 -18.06 2.67 -20.99
CA ASP A 250 -17.91 2.15 -19.62
C ASP A 250 -17.19 0.78 -19.57
N MET A 251 -16.37 0.45 -20.58
CA MET A 251 -15.64 -0.81 -20.66
C MET A 251 -14.84 -1.10 -19.39
N VAL A 252 -14.16 -0.09 -18.82
CA VAL A 252 -13.36 -0.25 -17.60
C VAL A 252 -14.22 -0.77 -16.45
N GLU A 253 -15.37 -0.13 -16.19
CA GLU A 253 -16.32 -0.58 -15.17
C GLU A 253 -16.81 -2.00 -15.45
N LYS A 254 -17.22 -2.29 -16.69
CA LYS A 254 -17.69 -3.63 -17.09
C LYS A 254 -16.63 -4.70 -16.87
N ARG A 255 -15.36 -4.43 -17.20
CA ARG A 255 -14.23 -5.35 -16.98
C ARG A 255 -13.94 -5.52 -15.50
N LEU A 256 -13.97 -4.44 -14.71
CA LEU A 256 -13.76 -4.47 -13.26
C LEU A 256 -14.85 -5.30 -12.55
N ARG A 257 -16.12 -5.09 -12.90
CA ARG A 257 -17.25 -5.90 -12.41
C ARG A 257 -17.07 -7.39 -12.74
N ARG A 258 -16.68 -7.71 -13.98
CA ARG A 258 -16.38 -9.11 -14.37
C ARG A 258 -15.22 -9.70 -13.57
N ALA A 259 -14.16 -8.93 -13.34
CA ALA A 259 -13.01 -9.35 -12.55
C ALA A 259 -13.41 -9.68 -11.09
N ILE A 260 -14.23 -8.84 -10.45
CA ILE A 260 -14.76 -9.07 -9.09
C ILE A 260 -15.53 -10.39 -9.05
N TYR A 261 -16.51 -10.54 -9.94
CA TYR A 261 -17.36 -11.73 -9.99
C TYR A 261 -16.54 -13.00 -10.23
N ARG A 262 -15.59 -12.94 -11.16
CA ARG A 262 -14.72 -14.07 -11.52
C ARG A 262 -13.72 -14.40 -10.41
N LEU A 263 -13.19 -13.41 -9.70
CA LEU A 263 -12.29 -13.67 -8.57
C LEU A 263 -13.02 -14.39 -7.43
N ALA A 264 -14.20 -13.90 -7.05
CA ALA A 264 -15.02 -14.54 -6.04
C ALA A 264 -15.40 -15.98 -6.43
N SER A 265 -15.77 -16.17 -7.70
CA SER A 265 -16.06 -17.47 -8.29
C SER A 265 -14.84 -18.40 -8.31
N LEU A 266 -13.65 -17.87 -8.57
CA LEU A 266 -12.39 -18.62 -8.53
C LEU A 266 -12.09 -19.11 -7.12
N TRP A 267 -12.16 -18.24 -6.10
CA TRP A 267 -11.97 -18.64 -4.70
C TRP A 267 -12.99 -19.69 -4.26
N LEU A 268 -14.26 -19.48 -4.61
CA LEU A 268 -15.33 -20.46 -4.35
C LEU A 268 -15.05 -21.81 -5.04
N THR A 269 -14.58 -21.78 -6.28
CA THR A 269 -14.23 -22.99 -7.04
C THR A 269 -13.06 -23.72 -6.39
N ALA A 270 -12.02 -23.01 -5.97
CA ALA A 270 -10.86 -23.61 -5.31
C ALA A 270 -11.25 -24.31 -4.00
N TRP A 271 -12.05 -23.64 -3.15
CA TRP A 271 -12.57 -24.24 -1.92
C TRP A 271 -13.50 -25.43 -2.19
N HIS A 272 -14.34 -25.35 -3.24
CA HIS A 272 -15.21 -26.45 -3.64
C HIS A 272 -14.41 -27.68 -4.09
N VAL A 273 -13.41 -27.49 -4.94
CA VAL A 273 -12.52 -28.56 -5.44
C VAL A 273 -11.63 -29.14 -4.33
N ALA A 274 -11.34 -28.35 -3.29
CA ALA A 274 -10.66 -28.81 -2.08
C ALA A 274 -11.54 -29.69 -1.16
N GLY A 275 -12.82 -29.90 -1.50
CA GLY A 275 -13.75 -30.70 -0.69
C GLY A 275 -14.51 -29.90 0.36
N ARG A 276 -14.58 -28.57 0.22
CA ARG A 276 -15.27 -27.64 1.14
C ARG A 276 -14.85 -27.80 2.61
N PRO A 277 -13.53 -27.77 2.90
CA PRO A 277 -13.05 -27.92 4.28
C PRO A 277 -13.61 -26.81 5.17
N SER A 278 -13.83 -27.13 6.45
CA SER A 278 -14.12 -26.13 7.47
C SER A 278 -12.88 -25.28 7.71
N LEU A 279 -13.01 -23.96 7.73
CA LEU A 279 -11.89 -23.04 7.84
C LEU A 279 -12.01 -22.22 9.12
N SER A 280 -10.89 -22.05 9.83
CA SER A 280 -10.79 -21.08 10.92
C SER A 280 -10.30 -19.74 10.38
N PRO A 281 -10.96 -18.61 10.71
CA PRO A 281 -10.45 -17.28 10.38
C PRO A 281 -9.26 -16.87 11.26
N GLU A 282 -8.96 -17.61 12.32
CA GLU A 282 -7.87 -17.28 13.25
C GLU A 282 -6.50 -17.58 12.63
N VAL A 283 -5.56 -16.65 12.81
CA VAL A 283 -4.16 -16.79 12.41
C VAL A 283 -3.26 -16.15 13.46
N ASP A 284 -2.22 -16.87 13.88
CA ASP A 284 -1.22 -16.35 14.81
C ASP A 284 -0.40 -15.21 14.19
N SER A 285 -0.17 -15.27 12.88
CA SER A 285 0.47 -14.22 12.10
C SER A 285 0.06 -14.28 10.63
N LEU A 286 -0.05 -13.10 10.00
CA LEU A 286 -0.31 -13.00 8.58
C LEU A 286 1.00 -13.13 7.78
N PRO A 287 0.99 -13.80 6.62
CA PRO A 287 2.17 -13.95 5.79
C PRO A 287 2.73 -12.60 5.36
N GLN A 288 4.04 -12.42 5.51
CA GLN A 288 4.79 -11.29 4.98
C GLN A 288 5.61 -11.73 3.76
N GLU A 289 5.85 -10.81 2.82
CA GLU A 289 6.79 -11.03 1.72
C GLU A 289 8.22 -11.20 2.30
N PRO A 290 8.99 -12.23 1.87
CA PRO A 290 10.38 -12.34 2.25
C PRO A 290 11.16 -11.13 1.70
N MET A 291 11.99 -10.52 2.54
CA MET A 291 12.91 -9.47 2.10
C MET A 291 13.90 -10.06 1.08
N PRO A 292 14.30 -9.33 0.03
CA PRO A 292 15.19 -9.83 -1.03
C PRO A 292 16.47 -10.50 -0.51
N ASP A 293 16.98 -10.05 0.64
CA ASP A 293 18.22 -10.56 1.25
C ASP A 293 18.03 -11.85 2.08
N SER A 294 16.80 -12.36 2.21
CA SER A 294 16.50 -13.58 2.99
C SER A 294 16.58 -14.89 2.18
N VAL A 295 16.95 -14.82 0.89
CA VAL A 295 17.27 -16.01 0.10
C VAL A 295 18.73 -16.38 0.36
N HIS A 296 18.99 -17.14 1.44
CA HIS A 296 20.26 -17.82 1.58
C HIS A 296 20.40 -18.84 0.44
N VAL A 297 21.29 -18.55 -0.50
CA VAL A 297 21.85 -19.57 -1.39
C VAL A 297 22.65 -20.53 -0.51
N ASP A 298 22.18 -21.76 -0.29
CA ASP A 298 22.95 -22.77 0.42
C ASP A 298 24.24 -23.05 -0.39
N PRO A 299 25.44 -22.76 0.15
CA PRO A 299 26.70 -22.95 -0.58
C PRO A 299 27.08 -24.43 -0.77
N ARG A 300 26.24 -25.38 -0.33
CA ARG A 300 26.36 -26.82 -0.64
C ARG A 300 25.54 -27.22 -1.87
N CYS A 301 24.72 -26.34 -2.41
CA CYS A 301 24.14 -26.49 -3.74
C CYS A 301 25.10 -25.85 -4.74
N GLY A 302 26.05 -26.64 -5.25
CA GLY A 302 26.82 -26.26 -6.43
C GLY A 302 25.89 -25.93 -7.60
N GLU A 303 26.38 -25.09 -8.52
CA GLU A 303 25.70 -24.65 -9.74
C GLU A 303 24.78 -25.73 -10.33
N ALA A 304 23.48 -25.64 -10.00
CA ALA A 304 22.48 -26.51 -10.56
C ALA A 304 22.17 -25.98 -11.97
N THR A 305 22.73 -26.66 -12.96
CA THR A 305 22.19 -26.68 -14.32
C THR A 305 20.68 -26.89 -14.27
N TYR A 306 19.95 -26.15 -15.11
CA TYR A 306 18.49 -26.19 -15.26
C TYR A 306 17.97 -27.64 -15.24
N GLY A 307 17.47 -28.07 -14.07
CA GLY A 307 16.77 -29.33 -13.86
C GLY A 307 15.27 -29.04 -13.81
N SER A 308 14.51 -29.78 -14.61
CA SER A 308 13.09 -29.57 -14.89
C SER A 308 12.23 -29.30 -13.64
N LEU A 309 11.58 -28.14 -13.60
CA LEU A 309 10.57 -27.73 -12.61
C LEU A 309 9.24 -28.52 -12.70
N TRP A 310 9.19 -29.61 -13.46
CA TRP A 310 8.00 -30.38 -13.79
C TRP A 310 8.27 -31.88 -13.65
N GLY A 311 8.25 -32.38 -12.41
CA GLY A 311 8.32 -33.81 -12.08
C GLY A 311 7.10 -34.26 -11.26
N PRO A 312 6.69 -35.54 -11.32
CA PRO A 312 5.47 -36.01 -10.67
C PRO A 312 5.60 -36.07 -9.13
N PRO A 313 4.48 -35.95 -8.39
CA PRO A 313 4.48 -35.66 -6.95
C PRO A 313 4.59 -36.94 -6.12
N HIS A 314 5.75 -37.58 -6.06
CA HIS A 314 6.02 -38.63 -5.07
C HIS A 314 7.48 -38.58 -4.61
N LEU A 315 7.72 -38.02 -3.42
CA LEU A 315 8.65 -38.52 -2.40
C LEU A 315 8.66 -37.56 -1.21
N LEU A 316 8.00 -37.99 -0.14
CA LEU A 316 8.00 -37.39 1.19
C LEU A 316 9.40 -37.43 1.80
N GLY A 317 9.97 -36.27 2.13
CA GLY A 317 11.09 -36.11 3.05
C GLY A 317 10.62 -35.43 4.33
N ARG A 318 10.38 -36.21 5.38
CA ARG A 318 10.14 -35.72 6.75
C ARG A 318 11.32 -34.85 7.18
N TYR A 319 11.07 -33.62 7.61
CA TYR A 319 12.01 -32.90 8.46
C TYR A 319 11.34 -32.37 9.71
N CYS A 320 11.98 -32.72 10.83
CA CYS A 320 11.57 -32.53 12.19
C CYS A 320 11.44 -31.06 12.58
N LEU A 321 10.43 -30.81 13.41
CA LEU A 321 10.30 -29.66 14.29
C LEU A 321 11.61 -29.38 15.03
N HIS A 322 12.15 -28.18 14.86
CA HIS A 322 12.88 -27.50 15.92
C HIS A 322 12.17 -26.16 16.16
N LYS A 323 11.56 -26.07 17.34
CA LYS A 323 11.11 -24.81 17.92
C LYS A 323 12.33 -23.90 18.02
N ASN A 324 12.34 -22.81 17.28
CA ASN A 324 13.02 -21.60 17.71
C ASN A 324 11.99 -20.47 17.74
N GLN A 325 11.89 -19.89 18.92
CA GLN A 325 11.10 -18.71 19.24
C GLN A 325 11.62 -17.48 18.50
N MET A 326 10.75 -16.47 18.47
CA MET A 326 10.94 -15.07 18.07
C MET A 326 10.79 -14.76 16.58
N GLY A 327 9.81 -13.89 16.29
CA GLY A 327 9.52 -13.41 14.95
C GLY A 327 8.43 -12.33 14.85
N SER A 328 8.23 -11.51 15.88
CA SER A 328 7.47 -10.25 15.78
C SER A 328 8.44 -9.11 15.40
N LEU A 329 8.69 -8.88 14.11
CA LEU A 329 9.84 -8.07 13.65
C LEU A 329 9.61 -6.74 12.88
N PRO A 330 8.40 -6.29 12.48
CA PRO A 330 8.29 -4.96 11.83
C PRO A 330 8.33 -3.77 12.80
N LEU A 331 7.84 -3.93 14.04
CA LEU A 331 7.79 -2.83 15.03
C LEU A 331 9.17 -2.54 15.64
N CYS A 332 10.06 -3.55 15.67
CA CYS A 332 11.35 -3.50 16.36
C CYS A 332 12.32 -2.49 15.72
N ILE A 333 12.48 -2.51 14.39
CA ILE A 333 13.42 -1.65 13.65
C ILE A 333 13.05 -0.16 13.76
N MET A 334 11.75 0.15 13.76
CA MET A 334 11.27 1.53 13.92
C MET A 334 11.47 2.02 15.36
N MET A 335 11.18 1.18 16.36
CA MET A 335 11.45 1.51 17.77
C MET A 335 12.95 1.67 18.04
N GLU A 336 13.79 0.84 17.42
CA GLU A 336 15.25 0.95 17.45
C GLU A 336 15.73 2.27 16.86
N TRP A 337 15.13 2.73 15.75
CA TRP A 337 15.43 4.04 15.18
C TRP A 337 15.16 5.17 16.18
N PHE A 338 13.94 5.26 16.71
CA PHE A 338 13.56 6.31 17.66
C PHE A 338 14.37 6.27 18.96
N ALA A 339 14.78 5.07 19.38
CA ALA A 339 15.64 4.88 20.56
C ALA A 339 17.14 5.13 20.25
N SER A 340 17.54 5.21 18.98
CA SER A 340 18.94 5.31 18.59
C SER A 340 19.54 6.67 19.00
N PRO A 341 20.85 6.73 19.34
CA PRO A 341 21.55 8.01 19.53
C PRO A 341 21.59 8.85 18.23
N TYR A 342 21.38 8.21 17.08
CA TYR A 342 21.40 8.84 15.76
C TYR A 342 20.12 9.60 15.43
N TYR A 343 18.96 9.18 15.96
CA TYR A 343 17.70 9.93 15.83
C TYR A 343 17.85 11.34 16.40
N ARG A 344 18.37 11.46 17.62
CA ARG A 344 18.69 12.74 18.26
C ARG A 344 19.64 13.57 17.42
N LEU A 345 20.69 12.96 16.89
CA LEU A 345 21.68 13.66 16.07
C LEU A 345 21.07 14.20 14.76
N LEU A 346 20.24 13.41 14.07
CA LEU A 346 19.64 13.79 12.79
C LEU A 346 18.50 14.81 12.93
N TYR A 347 17.82 14.81 14.08
CA TYR A 347 16.67 15.67 14.35
C TYR A 347 16.93 16.77 15.39
N ALA A 348 18.18 17.00 15.79
CA ALA A 348 18.59 18.00 16.78
C ALA A 348 18.12 19.44 16.48
N HIS A 349 17.81 19.76 15.23
CA HIS A 349 17.35 21.09 14.80
C HIS A 349 15.86 21.38 15.08
N ARG A 350 15.13 20.44 15.69
CA ARG A 350 13.71 20.58 16.03
C ARG A 350 13.58 21.07 17.47
N ASP A 351 13.50 22.40 17.59
CA ASP A 351 13.72 23.17 18.81
C ASP A 351 12.50 23.15 19.77
N ASP A 352 12.74 23.03 21.08
CA ASP A 352 11.74 23.19 22.14
C ASP A 352 11.05 24.57 22.04
N ALA A 353 11.74 25.59 21.54
CA ALA A 353 11.14 26.91 21.28
C ALA A 353 10.01 26.88 20.24
N GLU A 354 10.09 25.99 19.23
CA GLU A 354 9.00 25.80 18.25
C GLU A 354 7.77 25.20 18.92
N ALA A 355 7.97 24.19 19.78
CA ALA A 355 6.88 23.57 20.54
C ALA A 355 6.23 24.58 21.50
N GLU A 356 7.02 25.41 22.19
CA GLU A 356 6.49 26.47 23.04
C GLU A 356 5.69 27.51 22.25
N ARG A 357 6.16 27.95 21.08
CA ARG A 357 5.40 28.86 20.21
C ARG A 357 4.07 28.24 19.78
N PHE A 358 4.09 26.99 19.33
CA PHE A 358 2.88 26.29 18.93
C PHE A 358 1.87 26.16 20.08
N VAL A 359 2.32 25.71 21.26
CA VAL A 359 1.46 25.58 22.44
C VAL A 359 0.87 26.94 22.84
N LYS A 360 1.65 28.02 22.76
CA LYS A 360 1.15 29.38 23.03
C LYS A 360 0.04 29.78 22.05
N SER A 361 0.23 29.57 20.74
CA SER A 361 -0.80 29.83 19.71
C SER A 361 -2.04 28.98 19.95
N LEU A 362 -1.85 27.69 20.24
CA LEU A 362 -2.93 26.75 20.54
C LEU A 362 -3.78 27.21 21.73
N LEU A 363 -3.15 27.50 22.87
CA LEU A 363 -3.84 27.95 24.09
C LEU A 363 -4.45 29.36 23.96
N GLY A 364 -3.99 30.16 22.99
CA GLY A 364 -4.67 31.41 22.62
C GLY A 364 -5.99 31.19 21.89
N PHE A 365 -6.17 30.03 21.23
CA PHE A 365 -7.37 29.67 20.50
C PHE A 365 -8.32 28.79 21.33
N VAL A 366 -7.78 27.78 22.03
CA VAL A 366 -8.59 26.87 22.85
C VAL A 366 -8.72 27.41 24.26
N SER A 367 -9.96 27.72 24.68
CA SER A 367 -10.22 28.12 26.07
C SER A 367 -10.29 26.87 26.95
N LEU A 368 -9.36 26.76 27.91
CA LEU A 368 -9.29 25.66 28.87
C LEU A 368 -9.54 26.16 30.31
N PRO A 369 -10.18 25.36 31.18
CA PRO A 369 -10.34 25.70 32.59
C PRO A 369 -9.01 25.58 33.35
N THR A 370 -8.94 26.18 34.54
CA THR A 370 -7.79 26.07 35.43
C THR A 370 -8.18 25.32 36.71
N PRO A 371 -7.59 24.16 37.03
CA PRO A 371 -6.60 23.42 36.24
C PRO A 371 -7.22 22.66 35.05
N ALA A 372 -6.45 22.48 33.97
CA ALA A 372 -6.82 21.62 32.84
C ALA A 372 -5.90 20.40 32.74
N TYR A 373 -6.51 19.22 32.68
CA TYR A 373 -5.85 17.95 32.34
C TYR A 373 -5.63 17.82 30.83
N VAL A 374 -4.39 17.53 30.43
CA VAL A 374 -3.96 17.40 29.04
C VAL A 374 -3.19 16.11 28.82
N LEU A 375 -3.44 15.45 27.69
CA LEU A 375 -2.70 14.28 27.23
C LEU A 375 -1.84 14.64 26.01
N ASP A 376 -0.54 14.40 26.10
CA ASP A 376 0.40 14.37 24.98
C ASP A 376 0.51 12.92 24.47
N ALA A 377 -0.24 12.61 23.41
CA ALA A 377 -0.40 11.28 22.85
C ALA A 377 0.67 11.01 21.77
N GLY A 378 1.66 10.18 22.12
CA GLY A 378 2.85 9.94 21.31
C GLY A 378 3.88 11.05 21.55
N CYS A 379 4.24 11.23 22.83
CA CYS A 379 5.02 12.37 23.30
C CYS A 379 6.49 12.38 22.87
N GLY A 380 7.03 11.23 22.44
CA GLY A 380 8.44 11.03 22.13
C GLY A 380 9.35 11.50 23.27
N GLU A 381 10.30 12.39 22.96
CA GLU A 381 11.20 13.00 23.95
C GLU A 381 10.55 14.08 24.82
N GLY A 382 9.25 14.37 24.65
CA GLY A 382 8.47 15.21 25.56
C GLY A 382 8.54 16.72 25.31
N ARG A 383 8.89 17.19 24.11
CA ARG A 383 8.98 18.63 23.82
C ARG A 383 7.66 19.38 24.02
N TYR A 384 6.54 18.78 23.61
CA TYR A 384 5.21 19.37 23.82
C TYR A 384 4.76 19.20 25.27
N SER A 385 5.04 18.05 25.88
CA SER A 385 4.82 17.82 27.32
C SER A 385 5.49 18.90 28.19
N ARG A 386 6.75 19.27 27.89
CA ARG A 386 7.46 20.37 28.55
C ARG A 386 6.76 21.71 28.34
N ALA A 387 6.42 22.04 27.10
CA ALA A 387 5.75 23.30 26.76
C ALA A 387 4.37 23.44 27.42
N LEU A 388 3.58 22.36 27.45
CA LEU A 388 2.27 22.30 28.10
C LEU A 388 2.38 22.44 29.62
N ALA A 389 3.34 21.76 30.25
CA ALA A 389 3.61 21.89 31.68
C ALA A 389 4.06 23.31 32.05
N LYS A 390 4.93 23.93 31.23
CA LYS A 390 5.36 25.33 31.39
C LYS A 390 4.21 26.32 31.29
N ALA A 391 3.17 25.98 30.52
CA ALA A 391 1.92 26.76 30.44
C ALA A 391 0.96 26.53 31.64
N GLY A 392 1.36 25.75 32.65
CA GLY A 392 0.59 25.52 33.87
C GLY A 392 -0.48 24.43 33.76
N LEU A 393 -0.40 23.57 32.73
CA LEU A 393 -1.33 22.47 32.53
C LEU A 393 -0.89 21.22 33.29
N VAL A 394 -1.86 20.36 33.63
CA VAL A 394 -1.59 19.05 34.25
C VAL A 394 -1.43 18.01 33.14
N VAL A 395 -0.21 17.55 32.90
CA VAL A 395 0.15 16.79 31.69
C VAL A 395 0.35 15.30 31.99
N ASP A 396 -0.33 14.47 31.21
CA ASP A 396 0.02 13.07 30.99
C ASP A 396 0.73 12.94 29.66
N ALA A 397 1.85 12.24 29.63
CA ALA A 397 2.67 11.99 28.45
C ALA A 397 2.76 10.48 28.21
N VAL A 398 2.32 10.01 27.04
CA VAL A 398 2.26 8.57 26.73
C VAL A 398 3.04 8.28 25.47
N ASP A 399 3.97 7.32 25.52
CA ASP A 399 4.72 6.86 24.34
C ASP A 399 5.23 5.42 24.52
N VAL A 400 5.52 4.74 23.41
CA VAL A 400 6.15 3.40 23.39
C VAL A 400 7.68 3.47 23.45
N ALA A 401 8.26 4.68 23.31
CA ALA A 401 9.69 4.90 23.24
C ALA A 401 10.46 4.22 24.38
N VAL A 402 11.65 3.71 24.04
CA VAL A 402 12.49 2.88 24.93
C VAL A 402 13.26 3.73 25.95
N SER A 403 13.40 5.03 25.70
CA SER A 403 14.11 5.97 26.58
C SER A 403 13.15 6.86 27.37
N TYR A 404 13.35 6.98 28.68
CA TYR A 404 12.60 7.93 29.52
C TYR A 404 12.89 9.37 29.08
N PRO A 405 11.87 10.15 28.67
CA PRO A 405 12.04 11.55 28.31
C PRO A 405 12.40 12.37 29.55
N ASN A 406 13.24 13.40 29.36
CA ASN A 406 13.53 14.37 30.41
C ASN A 406 12.34 15.33 30.56
N LEU A 407 11.49 15.06 31.54
CA LEU A 407 10.25 15.78 31.81
C LEU A 407 10.33 16.52 33.16
N PRO A 408 9.70 17.69 33.28
CA PRO A 408 9.68 18.45 34.52
C PRO A 408 8.85 17.74 35.59
N GLU A 409 9.10 18.10 36.85
CA GLU A 409 8.33 17.61 37.98
C GLU A 409 6.83 17.92 37.81
N GLY A 410 5.97 16.93 38.08
CA GLY A 410 4.52 17.03 37.94
C GLY A 410 3.94 16.51 36.62
N VAL A 411 4.75 16.23 35.60
CA VAL A 411 4.30 15.52 34.39
C VAL A 411 4.30 14.01 34.64
N ARG A 412 3.17 13.34 34.38
CA ARG A 412 3.08 11.88 34.50
C ARG A 412 3.44 11.22 33.17
N PHE A 413 4.48 10.38 33.17
CA PHE A 413 4.89 9.64 31.98
C PHE A 413 4.45 8.18 32.03
N PHE A 414 3.89 7.69 30.93
CA PHE A 414 3.48 6.30 30.76
C PHE A 414 4.17 5.70 29.53
N GLN A 415 5.05 4.74 29.75
CA GLN A 415 5.71 4.00 28.68
C GLN A 415 4.82 2.86 28.16
N GLN A 416 3.76 3.20 27.42
CA GLN A 416 2.75 2.24 26.96
C GLN A 416 2.23 2.60 25.56
N ASP A 417 1.71 1.59 24.86
CA ASP A 417 1.08 1.77 23.56
C ASP A 417 -0.34 2.34 23.72
N LEU A 418 -0.60 3.52 23.15
CA LEU A 418 -1.90 4.20 23.15
C LEU A 418 -3.05 3.34 22.61
N ARG A 419 -2.76 2.33 21.78
CA ARG A 419 -3.77 1.38 21.27
C ARG A 419 -4.32 0.46 22.36
N THR A 420 -3.54 0.23 23.42
CA THR A 420 -3.87 -0.66 24.54
C THR A 420 -3.96 0.05 25.89
N TRP A 421 -3.36 1.23 25.99
CA TRP A 421 -3.33 2.04 27.21
C TRP A 421 -4.71 2.60 27.54
N GLU A 422 -5.09 2.62 28.81
CA GLU A 422 -6.31 3.26 29.30
C GLU A 422 -5.97 4.29 30.38
N PRO A 423 -6.47 5.54 30.27
CA PRO A 423 -6.23 6.57 31.27
C PRO A 423 -7.09 6.36 32.52
N ASP A 424 -6.56 6.80 33.66
CA ASP A 424 -7.29 6.89 34.94
C ASP A 424 -8.21 8.13 35.03
N ARG A 425 -8.20 8.99 34.00
CA ARG A 425 -8.97 10.24 33.94
C ARG A 425 -9.41 10.58 32.52
N ARG A 426 -10.20 11.65 32.40
CA ARG A 426 -10.59 12.27 31.13
C ARG A 426 -9.86 13.60 30.96
N TYR A 427 -9.72 14.05 29.72
CA TYR A 427 -8.88 15.21 29.37
C TYR A 427 -9.71 16.36 28.80
N HIS A 428 -9.27 17.59 29.09
CA HIS A 428 -9.78 18.80 28.45
C HIS A 428 -9.14 19.03 27.09
N LEU A 429 -7.90 18.55 26.91
CA LEU A 429 -7.19 18.58 25.64
C LEU A 429 -6.39 17.29 25.46
N ILE A 430 -6.46 16.70 24.27
CA ILE A 430 -5.60 15.61 23.84
C ILE A 430 -4.89 16.08 22.56
N GLY A 431 -3.58 16.03 22.57
CA GLY A 431 -2.74 16.40 21.44
C GLY A 431 -2.01 15.19 20.88
N SER A 432 -2.17 14.91 19.59
CA SER A 432 -1.27 14.05 18.83
C SER A 432 -0.43 14.94 17.94
N PHE A 433 0.78 15.28 18.41
CA PHE A 433 1.60 16.27 17.74
C PHE A 433 2.55 15.66 16.72
N PHE A 434 2.98 16.48 15.76
CA PHE A 434 4.11 16.17 14.89
C PHE A 434 4.04 14.88 14.08
N THR A 435 2.85 14.51 13.61
CA THR A 435 2.59 13.30 12.83
C THR A 435 2.67 12.01 13.65
N SER A 436 2.62 12.07 14.99
CA SER A 436 2.60 10.89 15.86
C SER A 436 1.45 9.93 15.53
N LEU A 437 0.27 10.43 15.17
CA LEU A 437 -0.92 9.62 14.89
C LEU A 437 -0.71 8.53 13.82
N GLY A 438 0.08 8.83 12.79
CA GLY A 438 0.23 7.96 11.61
C GLY A 438 1.55 7.21 11.54
N LEU A 439 2.41 7.39 12.55
CA LEU A 439 3.68 6.70 12.66
C LEU A 439 3.47 5.24 13.08
N GLY A 440 4.06 4.31 12.34
CA GLY A 440 3.99 2.87 12.67
C GLY A 440 2.64 2.20 12.45
N MET A 441 1.62 2.95 12.03
CA MET A 441 0.31 2.43 11.65
C MET A 441 0.38 1.87 10.24
N GLN A 442 -0.18 0.68 10.00
CA GLN A 442 -0.16 0.05 8.68
C GLN A 442 -1.48 0.18 7.94
N ARG A 443 -2.59 0.36 8.67
CA ARG A 443 -3.94 0.37 8.12
C ARG A 443 -4.74 1.58 8.61
N TRP A 444 -5.65 2.05 7.76
CA TRP A 444 -6.62 3.09 8.09
C TRP A 444 -7.46 2.77 9.34
N ASP A 445 -7.86 1.50 9.51
CA ASP A 445 -8.66 1.08 10.65
C ASP A 445 -7.93 1.25 11.99
N GLU A 446 -6.60 1.12 12.02
CA GLU A 446 -5.81 1.33 13.25
C GLU A 446 -5.87 2.80 13.66
N VAL A 447 -5.69 3.73 12.70
CA VAL A 447 -5.81 5.17 12.93
C VAL A 447 -7.21 5.53 13.38
N LYS A 448 -8.24 4.99 12.72
CA LYS A 448 -9.64 5.21 13.08
C LYS A 448 -9.96 4.71 14.49
N GLN A 449 -9.45 3.54 14.87
CA GLN A 449 -9.63 3.01 16.23
C GLN A 449 -8.92 3.91 17.25
N LEU A 450 -7.70 4.35 16.97
CA LEU A 450 -6.96 5.25 17.85
C LEU A 450 -7.68 6.60 18.02
N VAL A 451 -8.12 7.25 16.95
CA VAL A 451 -8.86 8.54 17.03
C VAL A 451 -10.16 8.37 17.83
N ARG A 452 -10.87 7.25 17.68
CA ARG A 452 -12.05 6.93 18.50
C ARG A 452 -11.71 6.77 19.98
N ARG A 453 -10.60 6.11 20.31
CA ARG A 453 -10.11 5.99 21.69
C ARG A 453 -9.78 7.36 22.28
N LEU A 454 -9.01 8.17 21.57
CA LEU A 454 -8.69 9.54 21.98
C LEU A 454 -9.98 10.35 22.23
N SER A 455 -10.95 10.31 21.31
CA SER A 455 -12.26 10.96 21.51
C SER A 455 -13.01 10.45 22.75
N SER A 456 -12.94 9.15 23.03
CA SER A 456 -13.59 8.56 24.22
C SER A 456 -12.99 9.06 25.54
N TRP A 457 -11.72 9.48 25.53
CA TRP A 457 -11.01 10.01 26.69
C TRP A 457 -11.18 11.51 26.88
N LEU A 458 -11.80 12.21 25.94
CA LEU A 458 -12.16 13.62 26.11
C LEU A 458 -13.37 13.80 27.03
N LEU A 459 -13.30 14.84 27.86
CA LEU A 459 -14.47 15.43 28.51
C LEU A 459 -15.42 16.05 27.47
N PRO A 460 -16.72 16.23 27.77
CA PRO A 460 -17.59 17.07 26.96
C PRO A 460 -16.95 18.45 26.77
N GLN A 461 -17.03 19.00 25.55
CA GLN A 461 -16.33 20.23 25.13
C GLN A 461 -14.79 20.16 25.13
N GLY A 462 -14.21 18.98 25.38
CA GLY A 462 -12.77 18.75 25.28
C GLY A 462 -12.27 18.80 23.84
N TRP A 463 -10.99 19.12 23.67
CA TRP A 463 -10.34 19.33 22.39
C TRP A 463 -9.45 18.16 21.98
N LEU A 464 -9.62 17.66 20.75
CA LEU A 464 -8.63 16.83 20.07
C LEU A 464 -7.86 17.70 19.08
N VAL A 465 -6.53 17.73 19.22
CA VAL A 465 -5.63 18.41 18.30
C VAL A 465 -4.77 17.36 17.59
N ILE A 466 -4.92 17.26 16.27
CA ILE A 466 -4.12 16.36 15.44
C ILE A 466 -3.22 17.20 14.56
N ASP A 467 -1.93 17.23 14.85
CA ASP A 467 -0.94 17.87 14.00
C ASP A 467 -0.29 16.82 13.09
N TYR A 468 -0.53 16.95 11.78
CA TYR A 468 -0.07 16.02 10.77
C TYR A 468 0.76 16.73 9.69
N LEU A 469 1.71 16.00 9.10
CA LEU A 469 2.44 16.54 7.95
C LEU A 469 1.48 16.78 6.78
N ASN A 470 1.72 17.85 6.01
CA ASN A 470 0.98 18.06 4.78
C ASN A 470 1.56 17.19 3.64
N ILE A 471 0.84 16.14 3.25
CA ILE A 471 1.28 15.20 2.21
C ILE A 471 1.37 15.84 0.83
N TYR A 472 0.64 16.95 0.58
CA TYR A 472 0.68 17.63 -0.71
C TYR A 472 2.01 18.37 -0.95
N LYS A 473 2.67 18.83 0.12
CA LYS A 473 3.97 19.54 0.05
C LYS A 473 5.17 18.59 0.08
N ARG A 474 5.00 17.36 0.55
CA ARG A 474 6.10 16.41 0.78
C ARG A 474 6.35 15.58 -0.48
N ASN A 475 7.18 16.10 -1.38
CA ASN A 475 7.80 15.30 -2.44
C ASN A 475 9.26 15.03 -2.05
N PRO A 476 9.61 13.83 -1.55
CA PRO A 476 10.97 13.59 -1.14
C PRO A 476 11.95 13.71 -2.31
N LEU A 477 13.08 14.39 -2.08
CA LEU A 477 14.32 14.04 -2.78
C LEU A 477 14.53 12.53 -2.57
N ALA A 478 14.72 11.79 -3.66
CA ALA A 478 14.82 10.33 -3.61
C ALA A 478 15.95 9.88 -2.66
N GLU A 479 17.01 10.67 -2.59
CA GLU A 479 18.17 10.44 -1.73
C GLU A 479 18.78 11.77 -1.27
N GLU A 480 19.20 11.82 -0.02
CA GLU A 480 19.87 12.95 0.60
C GLU A 480 21.02 12.43 1.46
N GLU A 481 22.19 13.04 1.34
CA GLU A 481 23.32 12.78 2.23
C GLU A 481 23.47 13.93 3.22
N ARG A 482 23.62 13.61 4.51
CA ARG A 482 23.97 14.57 5.56
C ARG A 482 25.16 14.10 6.37
N ILE A 483 26.03 15.03 6.72
CA ILE A 483 27.13 14.79 7.65
C ILE A 483 26.89 15.67 8.87
N ILE A 484 26.76 15.05 10.05
CA ILE A 484 26.53 15.75 11.32
C ILE A 484 27.61 15.30 12.29
N GLY A 485 28.48 16.24 12.69
CA GLY A 485 29.72 15.90 13.39
C GLY A 485 30.56 14.95 12.54
N ASN A 486 30.89 13.78 13.10
CA ASN A 486 31.66 12.75 12.39
C ASN A 486 30.78 11.60 11.85
N THR A 487 29.45 11.71 11.90
CA THR A 487 28.52 10.66 11.44
C THR A 487 27.92 11.04 10.08
N ARG A 488 27.98 10.11 9.12
CA ARG A 488 27.38 10.27 7.80
C ARG A 488 26.03 9.56 7.73
N PHE A 489 25.02 10.23 7.18
CA PHE A 489 23.66 9.74 7.02
C PHE A 489 23.32 9.71 5.52
N ILE A 490 22.87 8.56 5.03
CA ILE A 490 22.22 8.43 3.73
C ILE A 490 20.72 8.24 3.97
N ILE A 491 19.93 9.20 3.51
CA ILE A 491 18.48 9.23 3.75
C ILE A 491 17.77 9.03 2.43
N LYS A 492 17.16 7.87 2.26
CA LYS A 492 16.33 7.54 1.10
C LYS A 492 14.87 7.71 1.47
N ARG A 493 14.10 8.32 0.59
CA ARG A 493 12.67 8.55 0.83
C ARG A 493 11.89 8.19 -0.42
N TRP A 494 10.85 7.40 -0.24
CA TRP A 494 9.94 7.01 -1.31
C TRP A 494 8.51 6.96 -0.78
N GLN A 495 7.55 6.71 -1.65
CA GLN A 495 6.14 6.70 -1.30
C GLN A 495 5.36 5.78 -2.23
N ASP A 496 4.33 5.12 -1.71
CA ASP A 496 3.32 4.42 -2.52
C ASP A 496 1.97 5.16 -2.40
N SER A 497 0.83 4.58 -2.80
CA SER A 497 -0.47 5.26 -2.70
C SER A 497 -0.94 5.54 -1.27
N PHE A 498 -0.45 4.80 -0.26
CA PHE A 498 -0.89 4.86 1.14
C PHE A 498 0.17 5.35 2.12
N MET A 499 1.46 5.20 1.81
CA MET A 499 2.53 5.39 2.78
C MET A 499 3.61 6.32 2.25
N LEU A 500 4.21 7.07 3.17
CA LEU A 500 5.50 7.69 3.04
C LEU A 500 6.53 6.83 3.75
N TYR A 501 7.60 6.50 3.05
CA TYR A 501 8.72 5.72 3.56
C TYR A 501 9.96 6.59 3.66
N LYS A 502 10.75 6.35 4.70
CA LYS A 502 12.08 6.94 4.86
C LYS A 502 13.02 5.89 5.41
N GLN A 503 14.03 5.54 4.64
CA GLN A 503 15.16 4.74 5.10
C GLN A 503 16.31 5.67 5.49
N ILE A 504 16.92 5.41 6.64
CA ILE A 504 18.08 6.14 7.14
C ILE A 504 19.21 5.13 7.34
N THR A 505 20.26 5.23 6.54
CA THR A 505 21.50 4.47 6.74
C THR A 505 22.53 5.36 7.41
N VAL A 506 23.02 4.93 8.57
CA VAL A 506 23.97 5.65 9.40
C VAL A 506 25.34 4.99 9.28
N TYR A 507 26.35 5.81 9.00
CA TYR A 507 27.77 5.45 8.96
C TYR A 507 28.48 6.16 10.13
N PRO A 508 28.75 5.47 11.25
CA PRO A 508 29.41 6.05 12.41
C PRO A 508 30.88 6.40 12.15
N ALA A 509 31.40 7.37 12.92
CA ALA A 509 32.75 7.92 12.78
C ALA A 509 33.92 6.97 13.08
N ASN A 510 33.72 5.97 13.94
CA ASN A 510 34.81 5.26 14.64
C ASN A 510 34.90 3.77 14.26
N ASN A 511 36.08 3.38 13.76
CA ASN A 511 36.76 2.07 13.78
C ASN A 511 35.88 0.79 13.84
N GLY A 512 35.25 0.43 12.73
CA GLY A 512 34.78 -0.96 12.51
C GLY A 512 33.34 -1.27 12.94
N MET A 513 32.52 -0.27 13.28
CA MET A 513 31.07 -0.47 13.38
C MET A 513 30.45 -0.51 11.99
N GLU A 514 29.69 -1.58 11.71
CA GLU A 514 28.93 -1.73 10.47
C GLU A 514 27.85 -0.65 10.32
N PRO A 515 27.52 -0.24 9.07
CA PRO A 515 26.42 0.67 8.82
C PRO A 515 25.10 0.17 9.40
N GLN A 516 24.33 1.07 10.00
CA GLN A 516 23.02 0.74 10.59
C GLN A 516 21.91 1.34 9.75
N THR A 517 20.94 0.52 9.35
CA THR A 517 19.81 0.95 8.53
C THR A 517 18.52 0.91 9.32
N TYR A 518 17.79 2.02 9.25
CA TYR A 518 16.55 2.28 9.95
C TYR A 518 15.45 2.65 8.97
N GLU A 519 14.19 2.46 9.36
CA GLU A 519 13.05 2.80 8.51
C GLU A 519 11.92 3.46 9.30
N GLU A 520 11.41 4.57 8.77
CA GLU A 520 10.18 5.23 9.20
C GLU A 520 9.10 5.00 8.13
N ARG A 521 7.89 4.65 8.58
CA ARG A 521 6.70 4.55 7.73
C ARG A 521 5.59 5.41 8.31
N VAL A 522 4.95 6.20 7.46
CA VAL A 522 3.87 7.12 7.85
C VAL A 522 2.72 7.02 6.86
N LEU A 523 1.50 6.82 7.34
CA LEU A 523 0.30 6.84 6.49
C LEU A 523 0.11 8.20 5.80
N LYS A 524 -0.37 8.19 4.56
CA LYS A 524 -0.80 9.37 3.85
C LYS A 524 -2.23 9.71 4.27
N LEU A 525 -2.35 10.69 5.14
CA LEU A 525 -3.64 11.26 5.54
C LEU A 525 -3.72 12.68 4.96
N THR A 526 -4.75 12.92 4.16
CA THR A 526 -5.13 14.25 3.68
C THR A 526 -5.90 15.02 4.76
N GLU A 527 -6.16 16.31 4.52
CA GLU A 527 -7.13 17.05 5.34
C GLU A 527 -8.50 16.34 5.37
N GLY A 528 -9.05 15.96 4.20
CA GLY A 528 -10.34 15.27 4.12
C GLY A 528 -10.39 13.96 4.89
N ASP A 529 -9.27 13.24 4.95
CA ASP A 529 -9.10 12.03 5.76
C ASP A 529 -9.21 12.34 7.27
N LEU A 530 -8.51 13.39 7.74
CA LEU A 530 -8.55 13.81 9.13
C LEU A 530 -9.95 14.31 9.54
N TYR A 531 -10.66 15.01 8.65
CA TYR A 531 -12.05 15.41 8.87
C TYR A 531 -12.95 14.19 9.03
N GLN A 532 -12.85 13.18 8.15
CA GLN A 532 -13.63 11.95 8.26
C GLN A 532 -13.32 11.18 9.55
N LEU A 533 -12.06 11.18 10.00
CA LEU A 533 -11.68 10.54 11.26
C LEU A 533 -12.31 11.24 12.45
N ALA A 534 -12.30 12.59 12.49
CA ALA A 534 -12.94 13.38 13.53
C ALA A 534 -14.45 13.18 13.56
N GLU A 535 -15.12 13.29 12.41
CA GLU A 535 -16.57 13.09 12.27
C GLU A 535 -16.98 11.69 12.77
N ARG A 536 -16.28 10.64 12.33
CA ARG A 536 -16.54 9.24 12.75
C ARG A 536 -16.21 8.95 14.21
N ALA A 537 -15.50 9.86 14.88
CA ALA A 537 -15.22 9.81 16.30
C ALA A 537 -16.17 10.70 17.12
N GLY A 538 -17.19 11.29 16.48
CA GLY A 538 -18.17 12.16 17.13
C GLY A 538 -17.59 13.51 17.53
N LEU A 539 -16.59 14.01 16.81
CA LEU A 539 -15.96 15.30 17.05
C LEU A 539 -16.36 16.30 15.97
N GLU A 540 -16.52 17.55 16.36
CA GLU A 540 -16.80 18.65 15.44
C GLU A 540 -15.52 19.43 15.16
N VAL A 541 -15.11 19.52 13.88
CA VAL A 541 -13.93 20.29 13.49
C VAL A 541 -14.23 21.79 13.60
N LYS A 542 -13.46 22.52 14.41
CA LYS A 542 -13.63 23.96 14.65
C LYS A 542 -12.66 24.81 13.83
N ALA A 543 -11.47 24.31 13.56
CA ALA A 543 -10.49 24.97 12.70
C ALA A 543 -9.50 23.95 12.11
N THR A 544 -8.90 24.32 10.98
CA THR A 544 -7.75 23.62 10.41
C THR A 544 -6.65 24.62 10.13
N TRP A 545 -5.51 24.47 10.81
CA TRP A 545 -4.35 25.33 10.65
C TRP A 545 -3.31 24.72 9.71
N GLY A 546 -2.61 25.59 9.00
CA GLY A 546 -1.54 25.25 8.07
C GLY A 546 -0.14 25.23 8.69
N ASP A 547 0.02 25.91 9.82
CA ASP A 547 1.29 26.06 10.52
C ASP A 547 1.08 26.25 12.03
N TYR A 548 2.18 26.41 12.75
CA TYR A 548 2.17 26.54 14.21
C TYR A 548 1.81 27.94 14.71
N ASP A 549 1.68 28.92 13.81
CA ASP A 549 1.24 30.28 14.14
C ASP A 549 -0.29 30.43 14.01
N GLY A 550 -0.98 29.34 13.67
CA GLY A 550 -2.44 29.29 13.58
C GLY A 550 -3.01 29.85 12.29
N GLN A 551 -2.20 29.98 11.23
CA GLN A 551 -2.69 30.43 9.94
C GLN A 551 -3.61 29.37 9.31
N PRO A 552 -4.61 29.77 8.51
CA PRO A 552 -5.48 28.83 7.79
C PRO A 552 -4.70 27.81 6.94
N PHE A 553 -5.22 26.60 6.85
CA PHE A 553 -4.63 25.57 6.00
C PHE A 553 -4.86 25.86 4.50
N HIS A 554 -3.77 25.77 3.74
CA HIS A 554 -3.74 25.86 2.29
C HIS A 554 -2.99 24.64 1.74
N PRO A 555 -3.65 23.74 0.98
CA PRO A 555 -3.09 22.44 0.58
C PRO A 555 -1.71 22.52 -0.08
N THR A 556 -1.44 23.53 -0.89
CA THR A 556 -0.18 23.64 -1.66
C THR A 556 0.91 24.44 -0.95
N GLU A 557 0.56 25.22 0.08
CA GLU A 557 1.47 26.20 0.69
C GLU A 557 1.84 25.81 2.13
N SER A 558 0.85 25.37 2.88
CA SER A 558 0.99 25.07 4.30
C SER A 558 1.96 23.93 4.54
N PRO A 559 2.91 24.07 5.47
CA PRO A 559 3.83 23.00 5.83
C PRO A 559 3.14 21.80 6.48
N ARG A 560 2.00 22.02 7.16
CA ARG A 560 1.32 21.04 7.99
C ARG A 560 -0.20 21.14 7.81
N VAL A 561 -0.91 20.13 8.29
CA VAL A 561 -2.37 20.17 8.47
C VAL A 561 -2.63 19.87 9.95
N ILE A 562 -3.15 20.86 10.66
CA ILE A 562 -3.38 20.78 12.10
C ILE A 562 -4.89 20.89 12.32
N LEU A 563 -5.52 19.78 12.66
CA LEU A 563 -6.95 19.70 12.90
C LEU A 563 -7.24 20.04 14.37
N LEU A 564 -8.10 21.03 14.61
CA LEU A 564 -8.62 21.37 15.92
C LEU A 564 -10.09 20.96 15.97
N ALA A 565 -10.39 19.87 16.66
CA ALA A 565 -11.74 19.31 16.77
C ALA A 565 -12.20 19.30 18.23
N GLN A 566 -13.48 19.53 18.46
CA GLN A 566 -14.07 19.61 19.79
C GLN A 566 -15.14 18.54 19.96
N LYS A 567 -15.18 17.92 21.15
CA LYS A 567 -16.24 16.99 21.52
C LYS A 567 -17.52 17.77 21.85
N PRO A 568 -18.68 17.45 21.26
CA PRO A 568 -19.94 18.09 21.59
C PRO A 568 -20.31 17.95 23.07
N VAL A 569 -21.28 18.75 23.52
CA VAL A 569 -21.76 18.79 24.93
C VAL A 569 -22.54 17.52 25.33
N SER A 570 -22.84 16.63 24.37
CA SER A 570 -23.83 15.52 24.44
C SER A 570 -24.08 14.92 25.82
#